data_AF-A0AAV7SI52-F1
#
_entry.id   AF-A0AAV7SI52-F1
#
_cell.length_a   1.000
_cell.length_b   1.000
_cell.length_c   1.000
_cell.angle_alpha   90.00
_cell.angle_beta   90.00
_cell.angle_gamma   90.00
#
_symmetry.space_group_name_H-M   'P 1'
#
loop_
_entity.id
_entity.type
_entity.pdbx_description
1 polymer ?
#
loop_
_entity_poly.entity_id
_entity_poly.type
_entity_poly.pdbx_seq_one_letter_code
_entity_poly.pdbx_strand_id
1 'polypeptide(L)'
;MPCILTSQIPLNGGNGPHTAGGCRSGGRLEAMDAKISDLTVASTSIRADIAGFRETATDLDLCLTMAEDRVATLPNQETELRSLRAKVTDLEDRSRRDNVRLFGIPEYKEGSDIKTFLKNLLPELLMGLVFSTPLEFQRVHRIGPLHEATPDKPRPIIVCFLRYKQARQTISVASAQGLFSLEGRKIRVVADFSRLTNEKQKAFLALRPQLRNLDAKNTFLNRLALKTEVREVHSRLRRLTKRGLLSWNDSVKEQQGVCVTGWRVPVGFPWKVDGYELCLEN
;
A
#
# COMPACT_ATOMS: atom_id res chain seq x y z
N MET A 1 21.05 -8.61 91.90
CA MET A 1 22.49 -8.88 92.02
C MET A 1 23.21 -8.21 90.85
N PRO A 2 23.98 -7.12 91.04
CA PRO A 2 23.83 -6.00 91.98
C PRO A 2 23.09 -4.81 91.29
N CYS A 3 22.25 -3.99 91.95
CA CYS A 3 22.52 -3.07 93.08
C CYS A 3 23.52 -1.98 92.63
N ILE A 4 23.19 -0.69 92.50
CA ILE A 4 23.06 0.30 93.59
C ILE A 4 22.79 1.66 92.89
N LEU A 5 21.66 2.31 93.17
CA LEU A 5 21.49 3.32 94.22
C LEU A 5 22.13 4.67 93.84
N THR A 6 21.24 5.53 93.34
CA THR A 6 21.17 6.97 93.62
C THR A 6 21.84 7.37 94.94
N SER A 7 22.72 8.36 94.87
CA SER A 7 23.02 9.22 96.02
C SER A 7 22.59 10.65 95.70
N GLN A 8 21.85 11.22 96.63
CA GLN A 8 21.30 12.56 96.64
C GLN A 8 22.39 13.59 96.94
N ILE A 9 22.28 14.77 96.34
CA ILE A 9 22.73 16.03 96.95
C ILE A 9 21.63 17.06 96.73
N PRO A 10 20.97 17.59 97.77
CA PRO A 10 20.08 18.73 97.63
C PRO A 10 20.89 20.01 97.82
N LEU A 11 20.88 20.89 96.82
CA LEU A 11 21.26 22.29 97.01
C LEU A 11 19.99 23.14 97.02
N ASN A 12 19.67 23.57 98.23
CA ASN A 12 18.68 24.58 98.56
C ASN A 12 19.14 25.92 97.97
N GLY A 13 18.42 26.44 96.97
CA GLY A 13 18.67 27.73 96.34
C GLY A 13 17.35 28.48 96.22
N GLY A 14 17.26 29.60 96.94
CA GLY A 14 16.02 30.33 97.21
C GLY A 14 15.27 30.86 96.00
N ASN A 15 13.95 30.93 96.18
CA ASN A 15 13.02 31.67 95.35
C ASN A 15 13.31 33.18 95.43
N GLY A 16 13.72 33.76 94.32
CA GLY A 16 13.51 35.18 94.02
C GLY A 16 12.46 35.29 92.90
N PRO A 17 11.47 36.19 92.99
CA PRO A 17 10.51 36.38 91.92
C PRO A 17 11.20 37.16 90.79
N HIS A 18 11.75 36.44 89.82
CA HIS A 18 12.15 37.06 88.56
C HIS A 18 10.87 37.46 87.82
N THR A 19 10.58 38.76 87.94
CA THR A 19 9.65 39.53 87.12
C THR A 19 9.72 39.10 85.67
N ALA A 20 8.56 38.79 85.11
CA ALA A 20 8.32 38.46 83.72
C ALA A 20 8.99 39.45 82.75
N GLY A 21 10.11 39.04 82.16
CA GLY A 21 10.66 39.59 80.93
C GLY A 21 10.34 38.65 79.77
N GLY A 22 9.06 38.58 79.39
CA GLY A 22 8.56 37.70 78.32
C GLY A 22 9.25 37.96 76.98
N CYS A 23 9.87 36.92 76.46
CA CYS A 23 10.74 36.84 75.29
C CYS A 23 10.15 37.47 74.01
N ARG A 24 10.74 38.57 73.50
CA ARG A 24 10.59 38.94 72.07
C ARG A 24 11.26 37.93 71.13
N SER A 25 12.19 37.11 71.63
CA SER A 25 12.89 36.05 70.90
C SER A 25 12.06 34.76 70.75
N GLY A 26 11.14 34.48 71.68
CA GLY A 26 10.32 33.26 71.67
C GLY A 26 9.34 33.24 70.51
N GLY A 27 8.61 34.33 70.27
CA GLY A 27 7.67 34.41 69.14
C GLY A 27 8.36 34.33 67.75
N ARG A 28 9.65 34.69 67.67
CA ARG A 28 10.42 34.58 66.43
C ARG A 28 10.94 33.14 66.20
N LEU A 29 11.26 32.41 67.26
CA LEU A 29 11.61 30.98 67.20
C LEU A 29 10.37 30.15 66.82
N GLU A 30 9.24 30.37 67.49
CA GLU A 30 7.96 29.71 67.16
C GLU A 30 7.51 30.00 65.71
N ALA A 31 7.71 31.22 65.23
CA ALA A 31 7.42 31.56 63.82
C ALA A 31 8.39 30.90 62.83
N MET A 32 9.62 30.60 63.24
CA MET A 32 10.57 29.83 62.42
C MET A 32 10.23 28.34 62.45
N ASP A 33 9.84 27.79 63.60
CA ASP A 33 9.40 26.40 63.73
C ASP A 33 8.11 26.13 62.95
N ALA A 34 7.16 27.06 62.95
CA ALA A 34 5.98 26.99 62.09
C ALA A 34 6.33 26.97 60.60
N LYS A 35 7.24 27.84 60.14
CA LYS A 35 7.73 27.84 58.75
C LYS A 35 8.49 26.57 58.40
N ILE A 36 9.27 26.02 59.33
CA ILE A 36 9.97 24.74 59.15
C ILE A 36 8.95 23.60 59.04
N SER A 37 7.90 23.61 59.86
CA SER A 37 6.78 22.66 59.75
C SER A 37 6.08 22.77 58.39
N ASP A 38 5.76 23.98 57.93
CA ASP A 38 5.14 24.20 56.62
C ASP A 38 6.06 23.72 55.47
N LEU A 39 7.37 23.97 55.57
CA LEU A 39 8.36 23.49 54.61
C LEU A 39 8.50 21.96 54.63
N THR A 40 8.40 21.31 55.79
CA THR A 40 8.44 19.85 55.85
C THR A 40 7.19 19.24 55.21
N VAL A 41 6.01 19.83 55.41
CA VAL A 41 4.76 19.40 54.74
C VAL A 41 4.84 19.62 53.21
N ALA A 42 5.34 20.77 52.76
CA ALA A 42 5.57 20.99 51.33
C ALA A 42 6.59 20.00 50.74
N SER A 43 7.65 19.67 51.49
CA SER A 43 8.67 18.71 51.08
C SER A 43 8.13 17.27 50.97
N THR A 44 7.25 16.84 51.88
CA THR A 44 6.60 15.53 51.79
C THR A 44 5.60 15.46 50.64
N SER A 45 4.86 16.54 50.37
CA SER A 45 3.98 16.66 49.20
C SER A 45 4.77 16.54 47.89
N ILE A 46 5.86 17.32 47.73
CA ILE A 46 6.73 17.25 46.55
C ILE A 46 7.30 15.85 46.36
N ARG A 47 7.67 15.17 47.46
CA ARG A 47 8.17 13.79 47.40
C ARG A 47 7.10 12.81 46.89
N ALA A 48 5.84 13.00 47.29
CA ALA A 48 4.73 12.19 46.81
C ALA A 48 4.47 12.43 45.31
N ASP A 49 4.48 13.69 44.86
CA ASP A 49 4.33 14.04 43.44
C ASP A 49 5.47 13.46 42.59
N ILE A 50 6.72 13.53 43.07
CA ILE A 50 7.87 12.91 42.39
C ILE A 50 7.70 11.40 42.28
N ALA A 51 7.15 10.73 43.30
CA ALA A 51 6.88 9.30 43.25
C ALA A 51 5.82 8.98 42.18
N GLY A 52 4.72 9.75 42.15
CA GLY A 52 3.68 9.61 41.12
C GLY A 52 4.20 9.87 39.71
N PHE A 53 5.01 10.91 39.51
CA PHE A 53 5.63 11.17 38.20
C PHE A 53 6.57 10.06 37.76
N ARG A 54 7.33 9.47 38.68
CA ARG A 54 8.21 8.32 38.35
C ARG A 54 7.41 7.10 37.89
N GLU A 55 6.30 6.80 38.54
CA GLU A 55 5.41 5.70 38.13
C GLU A 55 4.82 5.95 36.73
N THR A 56 4.31 7.17 36.48
CA THR A 56 3.82 7.51 35.14
C THR A 56 4.93 7.49 34.08
N ALA A 57 6.16 7.86 34.43
CA ALA A 57 7.29 7.79 33.51
C ALA A 57 7.64 6.34 33.16
N THR A 58 7.63 5.44 34.15
CA THR A 58 7.84 4.00 33.89
C THR A 58 6.73 3.39 33.05
N ASP A 59 5.48 3.78 33.27
CA ASP A 59 4.35 3.32 32.45
C ASP A 59 4.46 3.84 31.02
N LEU A 60 4.88 5.10 30.84
CA LEU A 60 5.11 5.69 29.52
C LEU A 60 6.27 5.02 28.80
N ASP A 61 7.38 4.72 29.48
CA ASP A 61 8.51 3.99 28.90
C ASP A 61 8.08 2.59 28.44
N LEU A 62 7.25 1.89 29.23
CA LEU A 62 6.68 0.61 28.82
C LEU A 62 5.76 0.76 27.59
N CYS A 63 4.90 1.79 27.58
CA CYS A 63 4.03 2.03 26.43
C CYS A 63 4.83 2.38 25.16
N LEU A 64 5.91 3.14 25.30
CA LEU A 64 6.80 3.52 24.21
C LEU A 64 7.51 2.31 23.63
N THR A 65 8.11 1.47 24.47
CA THR A 65 8.79 0.24 24.01
C THR A 65 7.84 -0.68 23.24
N MET A 66 6.60 -0.88 23.74
CA MET A 66 5.57 -1.63 23.01
C MET A 66 5.17 -0.99 21.68
N ALA A 67 5.09 0.35 21.62
CA ALA A 67 4.79 1.06 20.39
C ALA A 67 5.93 0.95 19.37
N GLU A 68 7.18 1.08 19.82
CA GLU A 68 8.38 0.91 19.01
C GLU A 68 8.46 -0.50 18.42
N ASP A 69 8.22 -1.54 19.22
CA ASP A 69 8.16 -2.93 18.75
C ASP A 69 7.10 -3.12 17.67
N ARG A 70 5.90 -2.57 17.87
CA ARG A 70 4.83 -2.61 16.86
C ARG A 70 5.25 -1.91 15.58
N VAL A 71 5.86 -0.73 15.67
CA VAL A 71 6.36 0.02 14.51
C VAL A 71 7.47 -0.75 13.80
N ALA A 72 8.36 -1.41 14.53
CA ALA A 72 9.42 -2.24 13.97
C ALA A 72 8.87 -3.45 13.18
N THR A 73 7.68 -3.95 13.52
CA THR A 73 7.04 -5.06 12.78
C THR A 73 6.28 -4.62 11.52
N LEU A 74 5.92 -3.34 11.38
CA LEU A 74 5.13 -2.85 10.23
C LEU A 74 5.79 -3.13 8.87
N PRO A 75 7.11 -2.90 8.65
CA PRO A 75 7.73 -3.17 7.36
C PRO A 75 7.61 -4.64 6.95
N ASN A 76 7.77 -5.56 7.91
CA ASN A 76 7.63 -6.99 7.64
C ASN A 76 6.20 -7.31 7.20
N GLN A 77 5.20 -6.79 7.90
CA GLN A 77 3.79 -6.96 7.53
C GLN A 77 3.48 -6.38 6.15
N GLU A 78 4.03 -5.21 5.81
CA GLU A 78 3.86 -4.62 4.47
C GLU A 78 4.46 -5.50 3.37
N THR A 79 5.66 -6.07 3.61
CA THR A 79 6.28 -6.98 2.65
C THR A 79 5.48 -8.27 2.48
N GLU A 80 4.94 -8.82 3.57
CA GLU A 80 4.09 -10.00 3.53
C GLU A 80 2.79 -9.73 2.76
N LEU A 81 2.10 -8.62 3.07
CA LEU A 81 0.89 -8.19 2.36
C LEU A 81 1.15 -7.98 0.87
N ARG A 82 2.30 -7.39 0.50
CA ARG A 82 2.70 -7.24 -0.90
C ARG A 82 2.91 -8.60 -1.57
N SER A 83 3.60 -9.51 -0.90
CA SER A 83 3.83 -10.87 -1.40
C SER A 83 2.53 -11.65 -1.60
N LEU A 84 1.58 -11.51 -0.67
CA LEU A 84 0.27 -12.14 -0.71
C LEU A 84 -0.56 -11.57 -1.85
N ARG A 85 -0.58 -10.24 -2.02
CA ARG A 85 -1.26 -9.59 -3.15
C ARG A 85 -0.69 -10.06 -4.49
N ALA A 86 0.62 -10.18 -4.62
CA ALA A 86 1.26 -10.69 -5.83
C ALA A 86 0.85 -12.14 -6.12
N LYS A 87 0.87 -13.02 -5.11
CA LYS A 87 0.43 -14.41 -5.22
C LYS A 87 -1.05 -14.52 -5.63
N VAL A 88 -1.93 -13.76 -4.99
CA VAL A 88 -3.37 -13.74 -5.32
C VAL A 88 -3.59 -13.28 -6.76
N THR A 89 -2.90 -12.22 -7.19
CA THR A 89 -2.98 -11.71 -8.56
C THR A 89 -2.57 -12.77 -9.59
N ASP A 90 -1.46 -13.46 -9.33
CA ASP A 90 -0.96 -14.51 -10.21
C ASP A 90 -1.87 -15.74 -10.24
N LEU A 91 -2.48 -16.12 -9.12
CA LEU A 91 -3.49 -17.19 -9.06
C LEU A 91 -4.76 -16.82 -9.82
N GLU A 92 -5.26 -15.59 -9.66
CA GLU A 92 -6.41 -15.09 -10.44
C GLU A 92 -6.10 -15.11 -11.94
N ASP A 93 -4.95 -14.58 -12.34
CA ASP A 93 -4.55 -14.53 -13.74
C ASP A 93 -4.37 -15.92 -14.32
N ARG A 94 -3.83 -16.89 -13.54
CA ARG A 94 -3.74 -18.31 -13.92
C ARG A 94 -5.11 -18.93 -14.16
N SER A 95 -6.07 -18.67 -13.28
CA SER A 95 -7.42 -19.19 -13.40
C SER A 95 -8.16 -18.60 -14.61
N ARG A 96 -7.81 -17.39 -15.05
CA ARG A 96 -8.47 -16.68 -16.17
C ARG A 96 -7.74 -16.80 -17.51
N ARG A 97 -6.65 -17.58 -17.61
CA ARG A 97 -5.83 -17.66 -18.85
C ARG A 97 -6.59 -18.17 -20.07
N ASP A 98 -7.61 -18.97 -19.84
CA ASP A 98 -8.45 -19.57 -20.89
C ASP A 98 -9.68 -18.70 -21.20
N ASN A 99 -9.85 -17.59 -20.47
CA ASN A 99 -10.95 -16.66 -20.65
C ASN A 99 -10.59 -15.55 -21.63
N VAL A 100 -11.55 -15.23 -22.50
CA VAL A 100 -11.53 -14.10 -23.42
C VAL A 100 -12.77 -13.25 -23.20
N ARG A 101 -12.59 -11.93 -23.15
CA ARG A 101 -13.68 -10.96 -23.05
C ARG A 101 -14.00 -10.37 -24.42
N LEU A 102 -15.28 -10.41 -24.77
CA LEU A 102 -15.85 -9.78 -25.96
C LEU A 102 -16.66 -8.56 -25.54
N PHE A 103 -16.41 -7.43 -26.18
CA PHE A 103 -17.14 -6.18 -25.98
C PHE A 103 -17.80 -5.74 -27.28
N GLY A 104 -18.98 -5.10 -27.19
CA GLY A 104 -19.65 -4.48 -28.33
C GLY A 104 -20.63 -5.39 -29.10
N ILE A 105 -20.87 -6.61 -28.63
CA ILE A 105 -21.89 -7.50 -29.20
C ILE A 105 -23.28 -7.04 -28.72
N PRO A 106 -24.22 -6.70 -29.60
CA PRO A 106 -25.57 -6.26 -29.20
C PRO A 106 -26.27 -7.29 -28.30
N GLU A 107 -27.01 -6.82 -27.29
CA GLU A 107 -27.87 -7.70 -26.50
C GLU A 107 -28.92 -8.39 -27.41
N TYR A 108 -29.37 -9.58 -27.01
CA TYR A 108 -30.38 -10.40 -27.71
C TYR A 108 -30.01 -10.94 -29.09
N LYS A 109 -28.95 -10.43 -29.74
CA LYS A 109 -28.47 -10.92 -31.04
C LYS A 109 -27.97 -12.37 -31.00
N GLU A 110 -27.54 -12.81 -29.84
CA GLU A 110 -27.06 -14.18 -29.59
C GLU A 110 -28.16 -15.24 -29.72
N GLY A 111 -29.43 -14.83 -29.63
CA GLY A 111 -30.56 -15.75 -29.51
C GLY A 111 -30.54 -16.49 -28.17
N SER A 112 -31.06 -17.72 -28.17
CA SER A 112 -31.13 -18.58 -26.99
C SER A 112 -29.80 -19.28 -26.66
N ASP A 113 -28.89 -19.45 -27.64
CA ASP A 113 -27.62 -20.15 -27.46
C ASP A 113 -26.41 -19.31 -27.87
N ILE A 114 -25.86 -18.60 -26.88
CA ILE A 114 -24.65 -17.78 -27.00
C ILE A 114 -23.45 -18.61 -27.47
N LYS A 115 -23.36 -19.91 -27.09
CA LYS A 115 -22.22 -20.74 -27.48
C LYS A 115 -22.19 -20.96 -28.98
N THR A 116 -23.32 -21.38 -29.56
CA THR A 116 -23.41 -21.63 -31.00
C THR A 116 -23.23 -20.34 -31.80
N PHE A 117 -23.83 -19.24 -31.34
CA PHE A 117 -23.59 -17.93 -31.94
C PHE A 117 -22.09 -17.57 -32.03
N LEU A 118 -21.34 -17.73 -30.93
CA LEU A 118 -19.93 -17.40 -30.90
C LEU A 118 -19.04 -18.36 -31.70
N LYS A 119 -19.43 -19.64 -31.83
CA LYS A 119 -18.72 -20.59 -32.69
C LYS A 119 -18.76 -20.18 -34.17
N ASN A 120 -19.84 -19.53 -34.60
CA ASN A 120 -19.98 -19.01 -35.96
C ASN A 120 -19.33 -17.63 -36.11
N LEU A 121 -19.55 -16.75 -35.13
CA LEU A 121 -19.06 -15.38 -35.15
C LEU A 121 -17.54 -15.27 -35.06
N LEU A 122 -16.87 -16.03 -34.18
CA LEU A 122 -15.42 -15.87 -33.96
C LEU A 122 -14.58 -16.19 -35.20
N PRO A 123 -14.81 -17.30 -35.94
CA PRO A 123 -14.09 -17.56 -37.19
C PRO A 123 -14.33 -16.49 -38.26
N GLU A 124 -15.57 -15.98 -38.36
CA GLU A 124 -15.93 -14.90 -39.29
C GLU A 124 -15.20 -13.60 -38.94
N LEU A 125 -15.24 -13.19 -37.66
CA LEU A 125 -14.57 -11.99 -37.17
C LEU A 125 -13.05 -12.06 -37.34
N LEU A 126 -12.44 -13.22 -37.09
CA LEU A 126 -10.99 -13.41 -37.15
C LEU A 126 -10.48 -13.72 -38.57
N MET A 127 -11.25 -13.37 -39.61
CA MET A 127 -10.91 -13.50 -41.03
C MET A 127 -10.53 -14.94 -41.44
N GLY A 128 -11.34 -15.92 -41.03
CA GLY A 128 -11.16 -17.32 -41.45
C GLY A 128 -10.01 -18.01 -40.74
N LEU A 129 -9.73 -17.65 -39.48
CA LEU A 129 -8.75 -18.36 -38.68
C LEU A 129 -9.14 -19.84 -38.59
N VAL A 130 -8.43 -20.68 -39.35
CA VAL A 130 -8.62 -22.12 -39.33
C VAL A 130 -7.97 -22.64 -38.06
N PHE A 131 -8.77 -22.76 -37.01
CA PHE A 131 -8.35 -23.54 -35.85
C PHE A 131 -8.12 -24.98 -36.31
N SER A 132 -7.03 -25.60 -35.85
CA SER A 132 -6.71 -27.00 -36.18
C SER A 132 -7.76 -27.99 -35.65
N THR A 133 -8.65 -27.52 -34.78
CA THR A 133 -9.72 -28.26 -34.13
C THR A 133 -10.93 -27.33 -34.03
N PRO A 134 -12.17 -27.87 -34.02
CA PRO A 134 -13.36 -27.07 -33.78
C PRO A 134 -13.25 -26.22 -32.51
N LEU A 135 -13.87 -25.04 -32.52
CA LEU A 135 -13.94 -24.19 -31.33
C LEU A 135 -14.79 -24.88 -30.24
N GLU A 136 -14.16 -25.09 -29.09
CA GLU A 136 -14.77 -25.73 -27.93
C GLU A 136 -14.74 -24.76 -26.75
N PHE A 137 -15.91 -24.48 -26.18
CA PHE A 137 -16.04 -23.61 -25.02
C PHE A 137 -16.49 -24.41 -23.81
N GLN A 138 -15.81 -24.23 -22.68
CA GLN A 138 -16.26 -24.76 -21.41
C GLN A 138 -17.49 -23.97 -20.93
N ARG A 139 -17.40 -22.62 -20.95
CA ARG A 139 -18.45 -21.72 -20.46
C ARG A 139 -18.51 -20.46 -21.31
N VAL A 140 -19.72 -19.96 -21.53
CA VAL A 140 -19.97 -18.68 -22.22
C VAL A 140 -21.12 -17.99 -21.51
N HIS A 141 -20.94 -16.73 -21.12
CA HIS A 141 -21.98 -15.95 -20.46
C HIS A 141 -21.71 -14.45 -20.51
N ARG A 142 -22.78 -13.65 -20.42
CA ARG A 142 -22.72 -12.20 -20.22
C ARG A 142 -22.40 -11.88 -18.75
N ILE A 143 -21.61 -10.83 -18.50
CA ILE A 143 -21.29 -10.37 -17.14
C ILE A 143 -22.03 -9.08 -16.82
N GLY A 144 -22.53 -8.99 -15.59
CA GLY A 144 -23.03 -7.75 -15.01
C GLY A 144 -24.53 -7.52 -15.20
N PRO A 145 -25.08 -6.49 -14.54
CA PRO A 145 -26.50 -6.18 -14.63
C PRO A 145 -26.85 -5.70 -16.04
N LEU A 146 -28.03 -6.10 -16.53
CA LEU A 146 -28.59 -5.53 -17.76
C LEU A 146 -28.89 -4.05 -17.50
N HIS A 147 -28.41 -3.17 -18.38
CA HIS A 147 -28.62 -1.73 -18.24
C HIS A 147 -29.55 -1.25 -19.35
N GLU A 148 -30.86 -1.30 -19.08
CA GLU A 148 -31.92 -0.94 -20.04
C GLU A 148 -31.81 0.51 -20.51
N ALA A 149 -31.28 1.41 -19.67
CA ALA A 149 -31.11 2.83 -20.00
C ALA A 149 -29.95 3.14 -20.96
N THR A 150 -29.03 2.20 -21.21
CA THR A 150 -27.90 2.42 -22.14
C THR A 150 -27.77 1.28 -23.15
N PRO A 151 -28.66 1.21 -24.16
CA PRO A 151 -28.60 0.18 -25.21
C PRO A 151 -27.31 0.25 -26.05
N ASP A 152 -26.60 1.37 -26.01
CA ASP A 152 -25.31 1.57 -26.68
C ASP A 152 -24.13 0.91 -25.97
N LYS A 153 -24.32 0.47 -24.72
CA LYS A 153 -23.28 -0.19 -23.91
C LYS A 153 -23.70 -1.62 -23.57
N PRO A 154 -23.63 -2.55 -24.55
CA PRO A 154 -23.97 -3.95 -24.28
C PRO A 154 -22.99 -4.56 -23.26
N ARG A 155 -23.47 -5.54 -22.49
CA ARG A 155 -22.67 -6.22 -21.48
C ARG A 155 -21.53 -7.02 -22.12
N PRO A 156 -20.36 -7.10 -21.50
CA PRO A 156 -19.30 -7.95 -22.00
C PRO A 156 -19.70 -9.43 -21.89
N ILE A 157 -19.24 -10.24 -22.84
CA ILE A 157 -19.32 -11.70 -22.77
C ILE A 157 -17.95 -12.24 -22.34
N ILE A 158 -17.93 -13.17 -21.39
CA ILE A 158 -16.77 -14.04 -21.14
C ILE A 158 -16.97 -15.35 -21.85
N VAL A 159 -15.94 -15.73 -22.61
CA VAL A 159 -15.78 -17.03 -23.25
C VAL A 159 -14.61 -17.74 -22.58
N CYS A 160 -14.89 -18.85 -21.89
CA CYS A 160 -13.86 -19.77 -21.41
C CYS A 160 -13.66 -20.86 -22.45
N PHE A 161 -12.48 -20.87 -23.08
CA PHE A 161 -12.09 -21.88 -24.05
C PHE A 161 -11.74 -23.18 -23.35
N LEU A 162 -12.07 -24.32 -23.96
CA LEU A 162 -11.63 -25.61 -23.46
C LEU A 162 -10.11 -25.81 -23.65
N ARG A 163 -9.54 -25.17 -24.68
CA ARG A 163 -8.12 -25.28 -25.03
C ARG A 163 -7.45 -23.91 -24.94
N TYR A 164 -6.49 -23.78 -24.02
CA TYR A 164 -5.65 -22.59 -23.88
C TYR A 164 -5.04 -22.07 -25.20
N LYS A 165 -4.63 -22.98 -26.10
CA LYS A 165 -4.05 -22.61 -27.40
C LYS A 165 -5.03 -21.79 -28.25
N GLN A 166 -6.32 -22.15 -28.24
CA GLN A 166 -7.36 -21.45 -28.99
C GLN A 166 -7.61 -20.05 -28.41
N ALA A 167 -7.67 -19.91 -27.08
CA ALA A 167 -7.78 -18.60 -26.42
C ALA A 167 -6.60 -17.68 -26.80
N ARG A 168 -5.37 -18.20 -26.71
CA ARG A 168 -4.14 -17.48 -27.08
C ARG A 168 -4.12 -17.03 -28.54
N GLN A 169 -4.51 -17.90 -29.46
CA GLN A 169 -4.59 -17.58 -30.89
C GLN A 169 -5.61 -16.48 -31.15
N THR A 170 -6.81 -16.60 -30.56
CA THR A 170 -7.89 -15.61 -30.63
C THR A 170 -7.40 -14.23 -30.19
N ILE A 171 -6.76 -14.14 -29.01
CA ILE A 171 -6.22 -12.87 -28.48
C ILE A 171 -5.10 -12.31 -29.38
N SER A 172 -4.22 -13.19 -29.89
CA SER A 172 -3.10 -12.77 -30.75
C SER A 172 -3.60 -12.13 -32.04
N VAL A 173 -4.60 -12.74 -32.67
CA VAL A 173 -5.15 -12.26 -33.94
C VAL A 173 -5.99 -11.00 -33.73
N ALA A 174 -6.80 -10.98 -32.67
CA ALA A 174 -7.48 -9.76 -32.24
C ALA A 174 -6.52 -8.59 -31.99
N SER A 175 -5.38 -8.84 -31.35
CA SER A 175 -4.39 -7.79 -31.08
C SER A 175 -3.69 -7.30 -32.35
N ALA A 176 -3.57 -8.14 -33.38
CA ALA A 176 -2.95 -7.81 -34.65
C ALA A 176 -3.90 -7.05 -35.59
N GLN A 177 -5.16 -7.48 -35.67
CA GLN A 177 -6.18 -6.88 -36.52
C GLN A 177 -6.80 -5.62 -35.87
N GLY A 178 -6.86 -5.57 -34.53
CA GLY A 178 -7.36 -4.42 -33.79
C GLY A 178 -8.87 -4.47 -33.54
N LEU A 179 -9.60 -3.46 -34.04
CA LEU A 179 -11.06 -3.37 -33.85
C LEU A 179 -11.80 -4.05 -35.00
N PHE A 180 -12.73 -4.92 -34.65
CA PHE A 180 -13.63 -5.57 -35.58
C PHE A 180 -14.90 -4.74 -35.76
N SER A 181 -15.59 -4.89 -36.89
CA SER A 181 -16.91 -4.30 -37.12
C SER A 181 -17.93 -5.41 -37.33
N LEU A 182 -19.02 -5.38 -36.56
CA LEU A 182 -20.19 -6.22 -36.75
C LEU A 182 -21.40 -5.29 -36.90
N GLU A 183 -22.02 -5.26 -38.08
CA GLU A 183 -23.16 -4.37 -38.39
C GLU A 183 -22.88 -2.89 -38.04
N GLY A 184 -21.68 -2.41 -38.35
CA GLY A 184 -21.27 -1.04 -38.05
C GLY A 184 -20.89 -0.78 -36.59
N ARG A 185 -21.05 -1.76 -35.69
CA ARG A 185 -20.60 -1.67 -34.29
C ARG A 185 -19.21 -2.22 -34.11
N LYS A 186 -18.42 -1.51 -33.30
CA LYS A 186 -17.05 -1.85 -32.96
C LYS A 186 -17.01 -2.98 -31.93
N ILE A 187 -16.50 -4.14 -32.32
CA ILE A 187 -16.22 -5.27 -31.43
C ILE A 187 -14.76 -5.25 -31.01
N ARG A 188 -14.53 -5.48 -29.71
CA ARG A 188 -13.20 -5.61 -29.14
C ARG A 188 -13.07 -6.94 -28.42
N VAL A 189 -11.99 -7.66 -28.73
CA VAL A 189 -11.64 -8.95 -28.14
C VAL A 189 -10.36 -8.78 -27.32
N VAL A 190 -10.42 -9.10 -26.02
CA VAL A 190 -9.30 -8.89 -25.07
C VAL A 190 -9.17 -10.10 -24.15
N ALA A 191 -7.95 -10.36 -23.65
CA ALA A 191 -7.74 -11.31 -22.57
C ALA A 191 -8.48 -10.88 -21.28
N ASP A 192 -8.91 -11.85 -20.48
CA ASP A 192 -9.49 -11.62 -19.16
C ASP A 192 -8.39 -11.62 -18.09
N PHE A 193 -7.94 -10.44 -17.68
CA PHE A 193 -6.97 -10.30 -16.59
C PHE A 193 -7.62 -9.96 -15.25
N SER A 194 -6.90 -10.20 -14.16
CA SER A 194 -7.18 -9.63 -12.85
C SER A 194 -7.23 -8.10 -12.90
N ARG A 195 -7.83 -7.49 -11.86
CA ARG A 195 -7.94 -6.03 -11.80
C ARG A 195 -6.56 -5.36 -11.80
N LEU A 196 -5.65 -5.83 -10.97
CA LEU A 196 -4.30 -5.27 -10.83
C LEU A 196 -3.51 -5.41 -12.14
N THR A 197 -3.61 -6.56 -12.82
CA THR A 197 -2.95 -6.76 -14.11
C THR A 197 -3.55 -5.87 -15.21
N ASN A 198 -4.87 -5.66 -15.21
CA ASN A 198 -5.50 -4.70 -16.12
C ASN A 198 -5.06 -3.25 -15.85
N GLU A 199 -4.93 -2.85 -14.58
CA GLU A 199 -4.44 -1.52 -14.20
C GLU A 199 -2.99 -1.31 -14.69
N LYS A 200 -2.11 -2.30 -14.47
CA LYS A 200 -0.74 -2.31 -15.01
C LYS A 200 -0.73 -2.22 -16.55
N GLN A 201 -1.60 -2.97 -17.22
CA GLN A 201 -1.71 -2.94 -18.67
C GLN A 201 -2.18 -1.56 -19.18
N LYS A 202 -3.16 -0.94 -18.53
CA LYS A 202 -3.63 0.41 -18.87
C LYS A 202 -2.52 1.45 -18.73
N ALA A 203 -1.80 1.42 -17.61
CA ALA A 203 -0.66 2.31 -17.36
C ALA A 203 0.41 2.13 -18.46
N PHE A 204 0.74 0.89 -18.80
CA PHE A 204 1.69 0.61 -19.88
C PHE A 204 1.18 1.10 -21.25
N LEU A 205 -0.10 0.88 -21.57
CA LEU A 205 -0.69 1.33 -22.84
C LEU A 205 -0.69 2.86 -22.97
N ALA A 206 -0.83 3.60 -21.87
CA ALA A 206 -0.71 5.06 -21.87
C ALA A 206 0.69 5.54 -22.28
N LEU A 207 1.74 4.80 -21.90
CA LEU A 207 3.13 5.08 -22.29
C LEU A 207 3.49 4.59 -23.70
N ARG A 208 2.69 3.69 -24.29
CA ARG A 208 3.03 3.03 -25.56
C ARG A 208 3.24 3.99 -26.74
N PRO A 209 2.46 5.07 -26.95
CA PRO A 209 2.73 6.05 -28.00
C PRO A 209 4.10 6.70 -27.83
N GLN A 210 4.45 6.97 -26.58
CA GLN A 210 5.67 7.64 -26.17
C GLN A 210 6.91 6.77 -26.44
N LEU A 211 6.81 5.48 -26.09
CA LEU A 211 7.85 4.49 -26.37
C LEU A 211 8.03 4.18 -27.87
N ARG A 212 6.97 4.35 -28.68
CA ARG A 212 7.05 4.18 -30.14
C ARG A 212 7.91 5.27 -30.79
N ASN A 213 7.85 6.50 -30.28
CA ASN A 213 8.64 7.63 -30.79
C ASN A 213 10.14 7.49 -30.49
N LEU A 214 10.52 6.63 -29.53
CA LEU A 214 11.91 6.37 -29.14
C LEU A 214 12.55 5.21 -29.95
N ASP A 215 11.92 4.81 -31.07
CA ASP A 215 12.41 3.82 -32.04
C ASP A 215 12.77 2.43 -31.45
N ALA A 216 12.27 2.13 -30.26
CA ALA A 216 12.37 0.82 -29.66
C ALA A 216 11.30 -0.09 -30.28
N LYS A 217 11.62 -0.75 -31.40
CA LYS A 217 10.76 -1.76 -32.06
C LYS A 217 10.19 -2.73 -31.02
N ASN A 218 8.88 -2.61 -30.79
CA ASN A 218 8.24 -2.85 -29.50
C ASN A 218 7.41 -4.15 -29.48
N THR A 219 8.03 -5.28 -29.77
CA THR A 219 7.37 -6.61 -29.71
C THR A 219 7.67 -7.35 -28.40
N PHE A 220 8.85 -7.12 -27.82
CA PHE A 220 9.35 -7.86 -26.65
C PHE A 220 8.82 -7.28 -25.31
N LEU A 221 8.72 -5.95 -25.18
CA LEU A 221 8.21 -5.29 -23.96
C LEU A 221 6.73 -5.59 -23.68
N ASN A 222 5.92 -5.79 -24.73
CA ASN A 222 4.52 -6.20 -24.59
C ASN A 222 4.35 -7.59 -23.93
N ARG A 223 5.38 -8.46 -23.99
CA ARG A 223 5.35 -9.83 -23.46
C ARG A 223 6.06 -9.96 -22.11
N LEU A 224 7.09 -9.14 -21.86
CA LEU A 224 7.89 -9.13 -20.63
C LEU A 224 7.29 -8.30 -19.50
N ALA A 225 6.59 -7.20 -19.80
CA ALA A 225 5.88 -6.41 -18.78
C ALA A 225 4.81 -7.23 -18.01
N LEU A 226 4.43 -8.40 -18.55
CA LEU A 226 3.47 -9.32 -17.97
C LEU A 226 4.09 -10.62 -17.43
N LYS A 227 5.40 -10.88 -17.59
CA LYS A 227 5.95 -12.22 -17.28
C LYS A 227 7.26 -12.32 -16.48
N THR A 228 8.22 -11.40 -16.54
CA THR A 228 9.55 -11.73 -15.97
C THR A 228 10.39 -10.51 -15.56
N GLU A 229 10.96 -10.61 -14.36
CA GLU A 229 12.16 -9.96 -13.80
C GLU A 229 12.64 -8.65 -14.44
N VAL A 230 12.15 -7.54 -13.90
CA VAL A 230 12.83 -6.29 -13.51
C VAL A 230 14.27 -6.07 -13.98
N ARG A 231 15.19 -7.04 -13.83
CA ARG A 231 16.59 -6.94 -14.27
C ARG A 231 16.75 -6.56 -15.74
N GLU A 232 15.90 -7.07 -16.64
CA GLU A 232 16.02 -6.81 -18.08
C GLU A 232 15.47 -5.43 -18.48
N VAL A 233 14.40 -4.98 -17.81
CA VAL A 233 13.85 -3.62 -17.95
C VAL A 233 14.84 -2.60 -17.38
N HIS A 234 15.41 -2.87 -16.21
CA HIS A 234 16.36 -2.00 -15.54
C HIS A 234 17.67 -1.82 -16.34
N SER A 235 18.19 -2.88 -16.96
CA SER A 235 19.42 -2.81 -17.77
C SER A 235 19.20 -2.10 -19.11
N ARG A 236 17.98 -2.08 -19.65
CA ARG A 236 17.64 -1.25 -20.83
C ARG A 236 17.34 0.20 -20.48
N LEU A 237 16.69 0.47 -19.34
CA LEU A 237 16.55 1.83 -18.79
C LEU A 237 17.93 2.46 -18.52
N ARG A 238 18.89 1.73 -17.91
CA ARG A 238 20.29 2.19 -17.76
C ARG A 238 20.95 2.54 -19.09
N ARG A 239 20.65 1.80 -20.17
CA ARG A 239 21.17 2.10 -21.51
C ARG A 239 20.60 3.39 -22.07
N LEU A 240 19.33 3.69 -21.80
CA LEU A 240 18.69 4.95 -22.19
C LEU A 240 19.23 6.14 -21.38
N THR A 241 19.51 5.95 -20.09
CA THR A 241 20.23 6.94 -19.26
C THR A 241 21.62 7.23 -19.79
N LYS A 242 22.39 6.19 -20.15
CA LYS A 242 23.73 6.33 -20.74
C LYS A 242 23.72 7.05 -22.10
N ARG A 243 22.59 7.04 -22.80
CA ARG A 243 22.38 7.77 -24.07
C ARG A 243 21.89 9.22 -23.86
N GLY A 244 21.73 9.67 -22.61
CA GLY A 244 21.26 11.02 -22.30
C GLY A 244 19.75 11.24 -22.54
N LEU A 245 19.00 10.18 -22.84
CA LEU A 245 17.57 10.26 -23.17
C LEU A 245 16.66 10.26 -21.92
N LEU A 246 17.21 9.92 -20.76
CA LEU A 246 16.57 9.91 -19.45
C LEU A 246 17.60 10.40 -18.41
N SER A 247 17.17 11.18 -17.41
CA SER A 247 18.01 11.63 -16.30
C SER A 247 17.54 11.01 -14.98
N TRP A 248 18.48 10.64 -14.11
CA TRP A 248 18.17 10.16 -12.76
C TRP A 248 18.00 11.36 -11.83
N ASN A 249 16.98 11.34 -11.00
CA ASN A 249 16.62 12.42 -10.08
C ASN A 249 17.10 12.05 -8.67
N ASP A 250 18.25 12.57 -8.26
CA ASP A 250 18.86 12.24 -6.96
C ASP A 250 18.03 12.71 -5.75
N SER A 251 17.12 13.68 -5.93
CA SER A 251 16.20 14.15 -4.88
C SER A 251 15.12 13.14 -4.47
N VAL A 252 14.99 12.01 -5.17
CA VAL A 252 14.00 10.95 -4.86
C VAL A 252 14.55 9.94 -3.83
N LYS A 253 15.77 10.15 -3.32
CA LYS A 253 16.44 9.22 -2.38
C LYS A 253 15.87 9.23 -0.96
N GLU A 254 15.01 10.17 -0.60
CA GLU A 254 14.78 10.48 0.82
C GLU A 254 13.30 10.53 1.21
N GLN A 255 12.54 9.51 0.82
CA GLN A 255 11.34 9.13 1.55
C GLN A 255 11.46 7.65 1.94
N GLN A 256 11.48 7.42 3.25
CA GLN A 256 11.77 6.15 3.90
C GLN A 256 10.92 5.00 3.31
N GLY A 257 11.58 3.92 2.89
CA GLY A 257 10.98 2.58 2.72
C GLY A 257 10.10 2.31 1.49
N VAL A 258 9.71 3.31 0.71
CA VAL A 258 8.76 3.13 -0.42
C VAL A 258 9.49 3.17 -1.77
N CYS A 259 9.26 2.16 -2.60
CA CYS A 259 9.80 2.08 -3.95
C CYS A 259 9.26 3.23 -4.82
N VAL A 260 10.09 4.24 -5.10
CA VAL A 260 9.75 5.34 -6.02
C VAL A 260 10.71 5.34 -7.21
N THR A 261 10.18 5.37 -8.44
CA THR A 261 10.98 5.36 -9.67
C THR A 261 11.58 6.75 -9.94
N GLY A 262 12.85 6.93 -9.57
CA GLY A 262 13.60 8.20 -9.65
C GLY A 262 14.05 8.68 -11.04
N TRP A 263 13.30 8.45 -12.12
CA TRP A 263 13.69 8.87 -13.48
C TRP A 263 12.92 10.12 -13.94
N ARG A 264 13.62 11.22 -14.25
CA ARG A 264 13.07 12.46 -14.83
C ARG A 264 13.55 12.63 -16.28
N VAL A 265 12.69 13.14 -17.16
CA VAL A 265 13.09 13.58 -18.52
C VAL A 265 13.66 15.02 -18.41
N PRO A 266 14.75 15.37 -19.13
CA PRO A 266 15.34 16.72 -19.06
C PRO A 266 14.34 17.83 -19.39
N VAL A 267 14.44 18.95 -18.66
CA VAL A 267 13.53 20.11 -18.80
C VAL A 267 13.80 20.79 -20.15
N GLY A 268 12.80 20.82 -21.02
CA GLY A 268 12.89 21.28 -22.41
C GLY A 268 12.11 20.41 -23.40
N PHE A 269 11.70 19.21 -22.99
CA PHE A 269 10.76 18.37 -23.71
C PHE A 269 9.35 18.45 -23.07
N PRO A 270 8.25 18.55 -23.84
CA PRO A 270 6.93 18.91 -23.33
C PRO A 270 6.21 17.73 -22.67
N TRP A 271 6.59 17.37 -21.44
CA TRP A 271 6.00 16.22 -20.73
C TRP A 271 5.77 16.56 -19.25
N LYS A 272 4.56 17.03 -18.93
CA LYS A 272 3.94 16.83 -17.62
C LYS A 272 3.01 15.62 -17.76
N VAL A 273 3.29 14.55 -17.01
CA VAL A 273 2.33 13.47 -16.79
C VAL A 273 1.78 13.69 -15.40
N ASP A 274 0.62 14.31 -15.31
CA ASP A 274 -0.09 14.45 -14.04
C ASP A 274 -0.55 13.05 -13.57
N GLY A 275 -0.12 12.65 -12.38
CA GLY A 275 -0.85 11.69 -11.55
C GLY A 275 -0.61 10.19 -11.72
N TYR A 276 0.44 9.72 -12.41
CA TYR A 276 0.72 8.28 -12.49
C TYR A 276 2.19 7.94 -12.21
N GLU A 277 2.48 7.53 -10.97
CA GLU A 277 3.74 6.87 -10.62
C GLU A 277 3.70 5.41 -11.07
N LEU A 278 4.59 5.05 -11.99
CA LEU A 278 4.83 3.66 -12.37
C LEU A 278 5.76 3.04 -11.34
N CYS A 279 5.20 2.26 -10.42
CA CYS A 279 5.97 1.35 -9.58
C CYS A 279 6.38 0.13 -10.42
N LEU A 280 7.61 0.18 -10.95
CA LEU A 280 8.32 -1.01 -11.40
C LEU A 280 8.97 -1.63 -10.14
N GLU A 281 8.31 -2.63 -9.56
CA GLU A 281 8.89 -3.44 -8.46
C GLU A 281 10.12 -4.22 -8.95
N ASN A 282 11.00 -4.61 -8.01
CA ASN A 282 12.32 -5.25 -8.16
C ASN A 282 12.31 -6.78 -8.42
#